data_AF-A0A160VRY4-F1
#
_entry.id   AF-A0A160VRY4-F1
#
_cell.length_a   1.000
_cell.length_b   1.000
_cell.length_c   1.000
_cell.angle_alpha   90.00
_cell.angle_beta   90.00
_cell.angle_gamma   90.00
#
_symmetry.space_group_name_H-M   'P 1'
#
loop_
_entity.id
_entity.type
_entity.pdbx_description
1 polymer ?
#
loop_
_entity_poly.entity_id
_entity_poly.type
_entity_poly.pdbx_seq_one_letter_code
_entity_poly.pdbx_strand_id
1 'polypeptide(L)'
;MVSIKKKFSEFGGISVEEVRTRLEEIESVFNSLMEKLKERELSFEELIDDPTVVEVLEALEKAGAIEITGDEKIKLVKEVPLEELEIEVDLPIEEVWDKIEELEEAGGKLVTEVKLVKRYYVEIMEVELEAIQKALEIAEEYTDEESLLESTISGVAKSALAQVILALVKEIRRKDELLDVLLSMEPINFEGDKATMRIYFDEDAIEDLLKELQTLGYLKVKGNRIWFY
;
A
#
# COMPACT_ATOMS: atom_id res chain seq x y z
N MET A 1 -1.78 -19.87 -2.13
CA MET A 1 -3.07 -20.54 -2.40
C MET A 1 -2.83 -21.82 -3.20
N VAL A 2 -3.79 -22.74 -3.19
CA VAL A 2 -3.86 -23.86 -4.14
C VAL A 2 -4.92 -23.49 -5.17
N SER A 3 -4.57 -23.56 -6.46
CA SER A 3 -5.47 -23.22 -7.56
C SER A 3 -5.73 -24.44 -8.43
N ILE A 4 -7.00 -24.73 -8.73
CA ILE A 4 -7.43 -25.79 -9.66
C ILE A 4 -8.24 -25.17 -10.78
N LYS A 5 -7.75 -25.32 -12.02
CA LYS A 5 -8.42 -24.78 -13.20
C LYS A 5 -8.88 -25.88 -14.15
N LYS A 6 -10.21 -26.05 -14.30
CA LYS A 6 -10.85 -27.10 -15.10
C LYS A 6 -12.23 -26.68 -15.59
N LYS A 7 -12.87 -27.49 -16.45
CA LYS A 7 -14.30 -27.31 -16.71
C LYS A 7 -15.12 -27.62 -15.47
N PHE A 8 -16.21 -26.91 -15.23
CA PHE A 8 -17.08 -27.13 -14.06
C PHE A 8 -17.52 -28.60 -13.93
N SER A 9 -17.84 -29.26 -15.05
CA SER A 9 -18.20 -30.69 -15.07
C SER A 9 -17.08 -31.65 -14.64
N GLU A 10 -15.82 -31.25 -14.71
CA GLU A 10 -14.66 -32.08 -14.38
C GLU A 10 -14.31 -32.06 -12.89
N PHE A 11 -14.93 -31.18 -12.10
CA PHE A 11 -14.73 -31.11 -10.66
C PHE A 11 -15.45 -32.21 -9.88
N GLY A 12 -16.44 -32.90 -10.48
CA GLY A 12 -17.22 -33.94 -9.80
C GLY A 12 -16.41 -35.13 -9.26
N GLY A 13 -15.16 -35.29 -9.69
CA GLY A 13 -14.24 -36.29 -9.17
C GLY A 13 -13.49 -35.89 -7.89
N ILE A 14 -13.65 -34.65 -7.40
CA ILE A 14 -12.91 -34.12 -6.26
C ILE A 14 -13.75 -34.27 -4.98
N SER A 15 -13.18 -34.94 -3.97
CA SER A 15 -13.83 -35.19 -2.67
C SER A 15 -13.59 -34.11 -1.62
N VAL A 16 -12.74 -33.13 -1.92
CA VAL A 16 -12.38 -32.03 -1.02
C VAL A 16 -13.60 -31.12 -0.79
N GLU A 17 -13.98 -30.94 0.47
CA GLU A 17 -15.18 -30.20 0.88
C GLU A 17 -15.12 -28.72 0.48
N GLU A 18 -13.96 -28.09 0.66
CA GLU A 18 -13.69 -26.70 0.33
C GLU A 18 -13.88 -26.42 -1.18
N VAL A 19 -13.49 -27.39 -2.01
CA VAL A 19 -13.74 -27.34 -3.47
C VAL A 19 -15.25 -27.38 -3.74
N ARG A 20 -16.00 -28.23 -3.05
CA ARG A 20 -17.46 -28.34 -3.23
C ARG A 20 -18.17 -27.06 -2.80
N THR A 21 -17.80 -26.50 -1.65
CA THR A 21 -18.35 -25.24 -1.17
C THR A 21 -18.14 -24.12 -2.19
N ARG A 22 -16.92 -23.99 -2.75
CA ARG A 22 -16.66 -23.02 -3.81
C ARG A 22 -17.48 -23.27 -5.06
N LEU A 23 -17.68 -24.52 -5.47
CA LEU A 23 -18.50 -24.84 -6.64
C LEU A 23 -19.98 -24.50 -6.44
N GLU A 24 -20.53 -24.74 -5.24
CA GLU A 24 -21.90 -24.37 -4.88
C GLU A 24 -22.09 -22.84 -4.91
N GLU A 25 -21.12 -22.08 -4.41
CA GLU A 25 -21.10 -20.62 -4.48
C GLU A 25 -21.08 -20.14 -5.93
N ILE A 26 -20.18 -20.69 -6.75
CA ILE A 26 -20.05 -20.38 -8.18
C ILE A 26 -21.34 -20.71 -8.94
N GLU A 27 -21.96 -21.85 -8.67
CA GLU A 27 -23.22 -22.25 -9.27
C GLU A 27 -24.36 -21.29 -8.90
N SER A 28 -24.46 -20.91 -7.62
CA SER A 28 -25.44 -19.94 -7.13
C SER A 28 -25.27 -18.58 -7.82
N VAL A 29 -24.04 -18.09 -7.90
CA VAL A 29 -23.70 -16.81 -8.54
C VAL A 29 -23.96 -16.85 -10.04
N PHE A 30 -23.55 -17.92 -10.72
CA PHE A 30 -23.82 -18.13 -12.15
C PHE A 30 -25.31 -18.08 -12.46
N ASN A 31 -26.12 -18.82 -11.70
CA ASN A 31 -27.57 -18.85 -11.90
C ASN A 31 -28.17 -17.45 -11.72
N SER A 32 -27.78 -16.74 -10.66
CA SER A 32 -28.27 -15.37 -10.41
C SER A 32 -27.85 -14.38 -11.51
N LEU A 33 -26.60 -14.45 -11.97
CA LEU A 33 -26.09 -13.59 -13.03
C LEU A 33 -26.78 -13.87 -14.36
N MET A 34 -26.94 -15.14 -14.72
CA MET A 34 -27.58 -15.54 -15.96
C MET A 34 -29.05 -15.13 -16.01
N GLU A 35 -29.80 -15.23 -14.90
CA GLU A 35 -31.17 -14.71 -14.83
C GLU A 35 -31.22 -13.21 -15.15
N LYS A 36 -30.38 -12.41 -14.51
CA LYS A 36 -30.32 -10.96 -14.71
C LYS A 36 -29.87 -10.59 -16.14
N LEU A 37 -28.82 -11.24 -16.65
CA LEU A 37 -28.24 -10.97 -17.97
C LEU A 37 -29.18 -11.35 -19.13
N LYS A 38 -30.10 -12.30 -18.92
CA LYS A 38 -31.16 -12.63 -19.88
C LYS A 38 -32.22 -11.53 -19.99
N GLU A 39 -32.47 -10.82 -18.89
CA GLU A 39 -33.50 -9.77 -18.84
C GLU A 39 -32.97 -8.42 -19.34
N ARG A 40 -31.73 -8.08 -18.99
CA ARG A 40 -31.14 -6.78 -19.29
C ARG A 40 -29.61 -6.80 -19.31
N GLU A 41 -29.06 -5.72 -19.85
CA GLU A 41 -27.64 -5.37 -19.66
C GLU A 41 -27.42 -4.93 -18.20
N LEU A 42 -26.27 -5.33 -17.64
CA LEU A 42 -25.87 -5.03 -16.27
C LEU A 42 -24.67 -4.09 -16.26
N SER A 43 -24.64 -3.11 -15.36
CA SER A 43 -23.44 -2.27 -15.17
C SER A 43 -22.45 -2.93 -14.21
N PHE A 44 -21.16 -2.64 -14.38
CA PHE A 44 -20.13 -3.12 -13.45
C PHE A 44 -20.40 -2.70 -11.99
N GLU A 45 -20.90 -1.48 -11.77
CA GLU A 45 -21.29 -1.00 -10.43
C GLU A 45 -22.34 -1.88 -9.72
N GLU A 46 -23.17 -2.63 -10.46
CA GLU A 46 -24.18 -3.51 -9.88
C GLU A 46 -23.63 -4.89 -9.45
N LEU A 47 -22.36 -5.19 -9.77
CA LEU A 47 -21.83 -6.56 -9.79
C LEU A 47 -20.57 -6.80 -8.94
N ILE A 48 -19.77 -5.77 -8.64
CA ILE A 48 -18.40 -5.94 -8.10
C ILE A 48 -18.35 -6.27 -6.59
N ASP A 49 -19.47 -6.30 -5.88
CA ASP A 49 -19.47 -6.50 -4.42
C ASP A 49 -19.08 -7.93 -3.96
N ASP A 50 -19.03 -8.91 -4.87
CA ASP A 50 -18.65 -10.30 -4.58
C ASP A 50 -17.52 -10.77 -5.53
N PRO A 51 -16.34 -11.18 -5.00
CA PRO A 51 -15.24 -11.72 -5.82
C PRO A 51 -15.66 -12.87 -6.74
N THR A 52 -16.62 -13.70 -6.30
CA THR A 52 -17.13 -14.84 -7.08
C THR A 52 -17.89 -14.38 -8.32
N VAL A 53 -18.51 -13.19 -8.31
CA VAL A 53 -19.14 -12.61 -9.49
C VAL A 53 -18.09 -12.31 -10.56
N VAL A 54 -16.94 -11.76 -10.17
CA VAL A 54 -15.84 -11.46 -11.10
C VAL A 54 -15.32 -12.74 -11.76
N GLU A 55 -15.10 -13.80 -10.98
CA GLU A 55 -14.66 -15.10 -11.49
C GLU A 55 -15.63 -15.68 -12.54
N VAL A 56 -16.93 -15.64 -12.25
CA VAL A 56 -17.96 -16.14 -13.18
C VAL A 56 -18.04 -15.28 -14.45
N LEU A 57 -17.95 -13.95 -14.32
CA LEU A 57 -17.92 -13.06 -15.47
C LEU A 57 -16.69 -13.30 -16.35
N GLU A 58 -15.51 -13.48 -15.77
CA GLU A 58 -14.31 -13.83 -16.53
C GLU A 58 -14.48 -15.16 -17.29
N ALA A 59 -15.07 -16.17 -16.65
CA ALA A 59 -15.33 -17.46 -17.28
C ALA A 59 -16.31 -17.34 -18.46
N LEU A 60 -17.37 -16.55 -18.27
CA LEU A 60 -18.34 -16.23 -19.32
C LEU A 60 -17.70 -15.44 -20.47
N GLU A 61 -16.84 -14.47 -20.18
CA GLU A 61 -16.13 -13.67 -21.18
C GLU A 61 -15.16 -14.53 -21.99
N LYS A 62 -14.35 -15.36 -21.31
CA LYS A 62 -13.43 -16.33 -21.95
C LYS A 62 -14.20 -17.33 -22.84
N ALA A 63 -15.41 -17.71 -22.44
CA ALA A 63 -16.30 -18.54 -23.25
C ALA A 63 -17.00 -17.78 -24.40
N GLY A 64 -16.85 -16.45 -24.46
CA GLY A 64 -17.53 -15.55 -25.40
C GLY A 64 -19.04 -15.48 -25.17
N ALA A 65 -19.50 -15.81 -23.97
CA ALA A 65 -20.91 -15.77 -23.57
C ALA A 65 -21.39 -14.33 -23.32
N ILE A 66 -20.48 -13.45 -22.90
CA ILE A 66 -20.75 -12.04 -22.63
C ILE A 66 -19.78 -11.14 -23.40
N GLU A 67 -20.16 -9.88 -23.58
CA GLU A 67 -19.33 -8.82 -24.16
C GLU A 67 -19.44 -7.54 -23.30
N ILE A 68 -18.31 -6.86 -23.11
CA ILE A 68 -18.25 -5.56 -22.44
C ILE A 68 -18.42 -4.47 -23.50
N THR A 69 -19.50 -3.70 -23.37
CA THR A 69 -19.79 -2.57 -24.26
C THR A 69 -19.14 -1.28 -23.73
N GLY A 70 -19.00 -0.26 -24.59
CA GLY A 70 -18.26 0.98 -24.32
C GLY A 70 -18.74 1.85 -23.15
N ASP A 71 -19.81 1.46 -22.45
CA ASP A 71 -20.36 2.13 -21.27
C ASP A 71 -20.16 1.30 -19.98
N GLU A 72 -19.17 0.40 -19.92
CA GLU A 72 -18.97 -0.52 -18.78
C GLU A 72 -20.26 -1.32 -18.46
N LYS A 73 -20.92 -1.78 -19.53
CA LYS A 73 -22.08 -2.66 -19.42
C LYS A 73 -21.78 -4.01 -20.02
N ILE A 74 -22.25 -5.02 -19.31
CA ILE A 74 -22.11 -6.42 -19.66
C ILE A 74 -23.40 -6.86 -20.35
N LYS A 75 -23.23 -7.45 -21.53
CA LYS A 75 -24.33 -7.97 -22.34
C LYS A 75 -24.14 -9.45 -22.61
N LEU A 76 -25.22 -10.22 -22.49
CA LEU A 76 -25.25 -11.61 -22.91
C LEU A 76 -25.27 -11.72 -24.44
N VAL A 77 -24.30 -12.43 -25.00
CA VAL A 77 -24.14 -12.69 -26.43
C VAL A 77 -24.67 -14.08 -26.79
N LYS A 78 -24.41 -15.07 -25.93
CA LYS A 78 -24.91 -16.45 -26.06
C LYS A 78 -25.04 -17.10 -24.69
N GLU A 79 -25.94 -18.06 -24.58
CA GLU A 79 -26.02 -18.91 -23.40
C GLU A 79 -24.98 -20.04 -23.49
N VAL A 80 -24.19 -20.19 -22.45
CA VAL A 80 -23.24 -21.30 -22.28
C VAL A 80 -23.59 -21.98 -20.95
N PRO A 81 -23.80 -23.31 -20.94
CA PRO A 81 -24.08 -24.04 -19.71
C PRO A 81 -22.88 -23.99 -18.77
N LEU A 82 -23.13 -23.93 -17.45
CA LEU A 82 -22.08 -23.85 -16.43
C LEU A 82 -21.07 -25.01 -16.56
N GLU A 83 -21.57 -26.20 -16.88
CA GLU A 83 -20.80 -27.43 -17.06
C GLU A 83 -19.69 -27.32 -18.12
N GLU A 84 -19.84 -26.41 -19.09
CA GLU A 84 -18.88 -26.17 -20.17
C GLU A 84 -17.88 -25.04 -19.85
N LEU A 85 -18.13 -24.23 -18.82
CA LEU A 85 -17.26 -23.13 -18.42
C LEU A 85 -15.99 -23.65 -17.75
N GLU A 86 -14.85 -23.06 -18.14
CA GLU A 86 -13.57 -23.26 -17.46
C GLU A 86 -13.52 -22.33 -16.24
N ILE A 87 -13.47 -22.94 -15.06
CA ILE A 87 -13.49 -22.27 -13.75
C ILE A 87 -12.16 -22.51 -13.06
N GLU A 88 -11.69 -21.49 -12.36
CA GLU A 88 -10.52 -21.53 -11.49
C GLU A 88 -11.01 -21.48 -10.04
N VAL A 89 -10.72 -22.53 -9.28
CA VAL A 89 -11.06 -22.61 -7.85
C VAL A 89 -9.78 -22.39 -7.07
N ASP A 90 -9.74 -21.27 -6.37
CA ASP A 90 -8.63 -20.87 -5.52
C ASP A 90 -8.96 -21.10 -4.04
N LEU A 91 -8.06 -21.80 -3.35
CA LEU A 91 -8.22 -22.15 -1.94
C LEU A 91 -7.05 -21.60 -1.11
N PRO A 92 -7.32 -20.93 0.02
CA PRO A 92 -6.28 -20.52 0.98
C PRO A 92 -5.48 -21.75 1.44
N ILE A 93 -4.15 -21.64 1.43
CA ILE A 93 -3.30 -22.80 1.71
C ILE A 93 -3.43 -23.25 3.17
N GLU A 94 -3.79 -22.32 4.05
CA GLU A 94 -4.03 -22.54 5.47
C GLU A 94 -5.24 -23.43 5.73
N GLU A 95 -6.24 -23.39 4.83
CA GLU A 95 -7.49 -24.15 4.96
C GLU A 95 -7.38 -25.57 4.42
N VAL A 96 -6.49 -25.79 3.46
CA VAL A 96 -6.35 -27.08 2.75
C VAL A 96 -4.99 -27.75 2.93
N TRP A 97 -4.22 -27.31 3.92
CA TRP A 97 -2.85 -27.80 4.15
C TRP A 97 -2.76 -29.33 4.29
N ASP A 98 -3.74 -29.94 4.96
CA ASP A 98 -3.84 -31.40 5.17
C ASP A 98 -4.34 -32.17 3.93
N LYS A 99 -4.84 -31.47 2.92
CA LYS A 99 -5.43 -32.03 1.69
C LYS A 99 -4.61 -31.70 0.43
N ILE A 100 -3.40 -31.15 0.58
CA ILE A 100 -2.55 -30.73 -0.55
C ILE A 100 -2.29 -31.89 -1.51
N GLU A 101 -1.99 -33.10 -1.02
CA GLU A 101 -1.73 -34.27 -1.88
C GLU A 101 -2.95 -34.62 -2.76
N GLU A 102 -4.15 -34.65 -2.17
CA GLU A 102 -5.40 -34.90 -2.91
C GLU A 102 -5.68 -33.80 -3.95
N LEU A 103 -5.41 -32.54 -3.61
CA LEU A 103 -5.58 -31.40 -4.52
C LEU A 103 -4.57 -31.41 -5.66
N GLU A 104 -3.31 -31.78 -5.40
CA GLU A 104 -2.28 -31.95 -6.45
C GLU A 104 -2.63 -33.10 -7.40
N GLU A 105 -3.10 -34.24 -6.89
CA GLU A 105 -3.60 -35.35 -7.72
C GLU A 105 -4.80 -34.93 -8.58
N ALA A 106 -5.64 -34.04 -8.06
CA ALA A 106 -6.73 -33.43 -8.81
C ALA A 106 -6.27 -32.36 -9.82
N GLY A 107 -4.96 -32.08 -9.94
CA GLY A 107 -4.39 -31.12 -10.88
C GLY A 107 -4.25 -29.70 -10.32
N GLY A 108 -4.37 -29.53 -9.01
CA GLY A 108 -4.12 -28.30 -8.29
C GLY A 108 -2.65 -27.91 -8.31
N LYS A 109 -2.42 -26.60 -8.28
CA LYS A 109 -1.07 -26.01 -8.28
C LYS A 109 -0.95 -25.02 -7.15
N LEU A 110 0.20 -25.00 -6.48
CA LEU A 110 0.54 -23.93 -5.57
C LEU A 110 0.77 -22.64 -6.37
N VAL A 111 -0.01 -21.62 -6.07
CA VAL A 111 0.08 -20.29 -6.67
C VAL A 111 0.47 -19.30 -5.59
N THR A 112 1.46 -18.46 -5.92
CA THR A 112 1.90 -17.34 -5.09
C THR A 112 1.69 -16.07 -5.89
N GLU A 113 0.76 -15.24 -5.46
CA GLU A 113 0.57 -13.92 -6.03
C GLU A 113 1.63 -12.95 -5.50
N VAL A 114 2.26 -12.18 -6.40
CA VAL A 114 3.20 -11.12 -6.05
C VAL A 114 2.69 -9.82 -6.65
N LYS A 115 2.25 -8.88 -5.80
CA LYS A 115 1.84 -7.53 -6.23
C LYS A 115 3.02 -6.56 -6.09
N LEU A 116 3.53 -6.08 -7.23
CA LEU A 116 4.55 -5.02 -7.26
C LEU A 116 3.85 -3.66 -7.28
N VAL A 117 3.77 -3.01 -6.12
CA VAL A 117 3.21 -1.66 -5.98
C VAL A 117 4.31 -0.60 -5.96
N LYS A 118 4.08 0.55 -6.62
CA LYS A 118 4.94 1.73 -6.47
C LYS A 118 4.76 2.27 -5.06
N ARG A 119 5.85 2.35 -4.30
CA ARG A 119 5.89 3.07 -3.03
C ARG A 119 6.36 4.49 -3.30
N TYR A 120 5.55 5.46 -2.92
CA TYR A 120 5.93 6.87 -2.90
C TYR A 120 6.46 7.16 -1.51
N TYR A 121 7.65 7.75 -1.43
CA TYR A 121 8.23 8.21 -0.17
C TYR A 121 8.33 9.74 -0.24
N VAL A 122 8.05 10.40 0.87
CA VAL A 122 8.17 11.84 1.01
C VAL A 122 9.38 12.10 1.89
N GLU A 123 10.38 12.78 1.36
CA GLU A 123 11.57 13.20 2.11
C GLU A 123 11.62 14.72 2.16
N ILE A 124 11.68 15.28 3.37
CA ILE A 124 11.67 16.72 3.59
C ILE A 124 13.10 17.21 3.81
N MET A 125 13.65 17.86 2.79
CA MET A 125 14.98 18.47 2.82
C MET A 125 14.98 19.91 3.34
N GLU A 126 13.81 20.44 3.70
CA GLU A 126 13.62 21.82 4.13
C GLU A 126 13.57 21.92 5.65
N VAL A 127 13.95 23.08 6.19
CA VAL A 127 13.91 23.38 7.63
C VAL A 127 12.96 24.53 7.96
N GLU A 128 12.52 25.31 6.97
CA GLU A 128 11.51 26.34 7.16
C GLU A 128 10.10 25.73 7.32
N LEU A 129 9.49 25.93 8.48
CA LEU A 129 8.20 25.29 8.83
C LEU A 129 7.08 25.59 7.83
N GLU A 130 6.98 26.81 7.31
CA GLU A 130 5.96 27.17 6.32
C GLU A 130 6.16 26.43 4.99
N ALA A 131 7.41 26.23 4.58
CA ALA A 131 7.75 25.49 3.37
C ALA A 131 7.51 23.98 3.57
N ILE A 132 7.83 23.45 4.77
CA ILE A 132 7.51 22.07 5.17
C ILE A 132 6.00 21.83 5.13
N GLN A 133 5.19 22.73 5.68
CA GLN A 133 3.73 22.60 5.68
C GLN A 133 3.15 22.58 4.25
N LYS A 134 3.62 23.48 3.38
CA LYS A 134 3.21 23.48 1.96
C LYS A 134 3.64 22.22 1.22
N ALA A 135 4.82 21.69 1.50
CA ALA A 135 5.29 20.45 0.90
C ALA A 135 4.44 19.25 1.35
N LEU A 136 4.02 19.22 2.62
CA LEU A 136 3.13 18.20 3.17
C LEU A 136 1.72 18.28 2.59
N GLU A 137 1.15 19.48 2.43
CA GLU A 137 -0.16 19.67 1.76
C GLU A 137 -0.15 19.12 0.33
N ILE A 138 0.94 19.35 -0.41
CA ILE A 138 1.08 18.78 -1.77
C ILE A 138 1.22 17.26 -1.70
N ALA A 139 1.94 16.73 -0.70
CA ALA A 139 2.19 15.29 -0.57
C ALA A 139 0.94 14.47 -0.20
N GLU A 140 -0.01 15.07 0.53
CA GLU A 140 -1.28 14.43 0.95
C GLU A 140 -2.08 13.86 -0.22
N GLU A 141 -2.00 14.48 -1.41
CA GLU A 141 -2.68 14.01 -2.62
C GLU A 141 -2.07 12.72 -3.23
N TYR A 142 -0.86 12.32 -2.83
CA TYR A 142 -0.06 11.29 -3.52
C TYR A 142 0.47 10.17 -2.62
N THR A 143 0.25 10.22 -1.31
CA THR A 143 0.82 9.25 -0.36
C THR A 143 -0.21 8.80 0.67
N ASP A 144 0.03 7.64 1.27
CA ASP A 144 -0.80 7.12 2.35
C ASP A 144 -0.66 7.94 3.64
N GLU A 145 -1.71 7.92 4.46
CA GLU A 145 -1.78 8.68 5.72
C GLU A 145 -0.64 8.34 6.70
N GLU A 146 -0.18 7.08 6.71
CA GLU A 146 0.88 6.62 7.61
C GLU A 146 2.24 7.24 7.21
N SER A 147 2.60 7.17 5.92
CA SER A 147 3.81 7.78 5.38
C SER A 147 3.80 9.31 5.51
N LEU A 148 2.63 9.94 5.34
CA LEU A 148 2.46 11.38 5.53
C LEU A 148 2.68 11.78 7.00
N LEU A 149 2.15 11.00 7.94
CA LEU A 149 2.30 11.25 9.37
C LEU A 149 3.76 11.14 9.81
N GLU A 150 4.47 10.09 9.39
CA GLU A 150 5.90 9.92 9.69
C GLU A 150 6.73 11.09 9.13
N SER A 151 6.49 11.47 7.88
CA SER A 151 7.16 12.59 7.22
C SER A 151 6.89 13.92 7.91
N THR A 152 5.65 14.12 8.37
CA THR A 152 5.24 15.31 9.12
C THR A 152 5.99 15.40 10.45
N ILE A 153 6.01 14.32 11.23
CA ILE A 153 6.69 14.28 12.53
C ILE A 153 8.19 14.53 12.34
N SER A 154 8.81 13.86 11.37
CA SER A 154 10.24 14.00 11.06
C SER A 154 10.59 15.42 10.60
N GLY A 155 9.82 16.00 9.66
CA GLY A 155 10.03 17.35 9.18
C GLY A 155 9.90 18.41 10.28
N VAL A 156 8.87 18.30 11.13
CA VAL A 156 8.68 19.22 12.26
C VAL A 156 9.82 19.08 13.28
N ALA A 157 10.22 17.87 13.63
CA ALA A 157 11.33 17.64 14.55
C ALA A 157 12.65 18.22 14.01
N LYS A 158 12.93 18.00 12.73
CA LYS A 158 14.10 18.52 12.03
C LYS A 158 14.12 20.05 12.00
N SER A 159 12.99 20.69 11.68
CA SER A 159 12.84 22.14 11.72
C SER A 159 13.10 22.71 13.12
N ALA A 160 12.54 22.07 14.15
CA ALA A 160 12.68 22.49 15.53
C ALA A 160 14.14 22.40 16.00
N LEU A 161 14.83 21.29 15.68
CA LEU A 161 16.25 21.12 15.99
C LEU A 161 17.13 22.13 15.21
N ALA A 162 16.83 22.36 13.93
CA ALA A 162 17.51 23.37 13.12
C ALA A 162 17.42 24.77 13.73
N GLN A 163 16.26 25.17 14.25
CA GLN A 163 16.10 26.47 14.93
C GLN A 163 16.97 26.58 16.18
N VAL A 164 17.07 25.51 16.98
CA VAL A 164 17.95 25.47 18.17
C VAL A 164 19.42 25.64 17.75
N ILE A 165 19.86 24.90 16.72
CA ILE A 165 21.21 25.00 16.18
C ILE A 165 21.49 26.43 15.70
N LEU A 166 20.59 27.02 14.90
CA LEU A 166 20.74 28.38 14.37
C LEU A 166 20.74 29.46 15.47
N ALA A 167 20.08 29.21 16.60
CA ALA A 167 20.16 30.07 17.77
C ALA A 167 21.52 29.94 18.49
N LEU A 168 22.01 28.72 18.70
CA LEU A 168 23.27 28.46 19.40
C LEU A 168 24.51 28.94 18.64
N VAL A 169 24.53 28.79 17.31
CA VAL A 169 25.66 29.23 16.47
C VAL A 169 25.87 30.75 16.47
N LYS A 170 24.92 31.51 17.02
CA LYS A 170 25.09 32.95 17.25
C LYS A 170 26.19 33.26 18.26
N GLU A 171 26.26 32.44 19.31
CA GLU A 171 27.20 32.56 20.42
C GLU A 171 28.36 31.57 20.30
N ILE A 172 28.10 30.36 19.80
CA ILE A 172 29.08 29.26 19.70
C ILE A 172 29.60 29.14 18.27
N ARG A 173 30.90 29.44 18.06
CA ARG A 173 31.52 29.45 16.73
C ARG A 173 32.36 28.22 16.41
N ARG A 174 32.54 27.33 17.39
CA ARG A 174 33.29 26.08 17.23
C ARG A 174 32.35 24.90 17.17
N LYS A 175 32.62 23.95 16.27
CA LYS A 175 31.74 22.82 15.99
C LYS A 175 31.75 21.83 17.16
N ASP A 176 32.92 21.51 17.70
CA ASP A 176 33.08 20.66 18.88
C ASP A 176 32.28 21.18 20.08
N GLU A 177 32.44 22.47 20.40
CA GLU A 177 31.70 23.10 21.50
C GLU A 177 30.18 23.10 21.26
N LEU A 178 29.72 23.26 20.01
CA LEU A 178 28.32 23.19 19.66
C LEU A 178 27.75 21.77 19.85
N LEU A 179 28.49 20.75 19.42
CA LEU A 179 28.10 19.34 19.55
C LEU A 179 27.99 18.96 21.03
N ASP A 180 28.98 19.31 21.85
CA ASP A 180 28.97 19.05 23.29
C ASP A 180 27.73 19.66 23.97
N VAL A 181 27.41 20.91 23.61
CA VAL A 181 26.24 21.61 24.16
C VAL A 181 24.94 20.95 23.71
N LEU A 182 24.78 20.65 22.42
CA LEU A 182 23.58 20.01 21.89
C LEU A 182 23.34 18.62 22.50
N LEU A 183 24.37 17.79 22.58
CA LEU A 183 24.28 16.46 23.19
C LEU A 183 23.95 16.53 24.69
N SER A 184 24.43 17.55 25.40
CA SER A 184 24.07 17.78 26.80
C SER A 184 22.61 18.21 27.01
N MET A 185 21.95 18.69 25.96
CA MET A 185 20.55 19.13 25.96
C MET A 185 19.58 18.02 25.55
N GLU A 186 20.07 16.81 25.24
CA GLU A 186 19.23 15.69 24.83
C GLU A 186 18.42 15.10 26.02
N PRO A 187 17.12 14.78 25.83
CA PRO A 187 16.29 15.12 24.69
C PRO A 187 15.86 16.58 24.73
N ILE A 188 15.78 17.21 23.55
CA ILE A 188 15.16 18.52 23.44
C ILE A 188 13.64 18.34 23.48
N ASN A 189 13.00 18.99 24.45
CA ASN A 189 11.56 18.94 24.64
C ASN A 189 10.90 20.18 24.01
N PHE A 190 9.93 19.96 23.14
CA PHE A 190 9.06 20.99 22.59
C PHE A 190 7.64 20.78 23.11
N GLU A 191 7.17 21.70 23.95
CA GLU A 191 5.80 21.68 24.47
C GLU A 191 4.88 22.42 23.50
N GLY A 192 3.83 21.75 23.03
CA GLY A 192 2.71 22.35 22.32
C GLY A 192 1.43 22.23 23.13
N ASP A 193 0.40 22.99 22.74
CA ASP A 193 -0.87 23.09 23.48
C ASP A 193 -1.61 21.74 23.66
N LYS A 194 -1.36 20.78 22.77
CA LYS A 194 -2.04 19.48 22.74
C LYS A 194 -1.10 18.27 22.88
N ALA A 195 0.20 18.46 22.72
CA ALA A 195 1.19 17.38 22.72
C ALA A 195 2.60 17.90 23.04
N THR A 196 3.43 17.05 23.60
CA THR A 196 4.87 17.30 23.81
C THR A 196 5.67 16.44 22.86
N MET A 197 6.57 17.05 22.10
CA MET A 197 7.53 16.36 21.24
C MET A 197 8.88 16.27 21.97
N ARG A 198 9.49 15.08 21.94
CA ARG A 198 10.84 14.86 22.48
C ARG A 198 11.74 14.42 21.34
N ILE A 199 12.79 15.18 21.10
CA ILE A 199 13.74 14.91 20.02
C ILE A 199 15.00 14.33 20.64
N TYR A 200 15.30 13.10 20.25
CA TYR A 200 16.53 12.38 20.56
C TYR A 200 17.40 12.40 19.30
N PHE A 201 18.70 12.56 19.47
CA PHE A 201 19.66 12.69 18.38
C PHE A 201 21.06 12.37 18.88
N ASP A 202 21.87 11.78 18.01
CA ASP A 202 23.29 11.52 18.24
C ASP A 202 24.17 12.55 17.52
N GLU A 203 25.49 12.40 17.66
CA GLU A 203 26.48 13.27 17.02
C GLU A 203 26.34 13.25 15.50
N ASP A 204 26.15 12.07 14.90
CA ASP A 204 26.03 11.87 13.46
C ASP A 204 24.80 12.61 12.90
N ALA A 205 23.65 12.52 13.58
CA ALA A 205 22.44 13.23 13.20
C ALA A 205 22.61 14.76 13.23
N ILE A 206 23.32 15.29 14.24
CA ILE A 206 23.64 16.73 14.29
C ILE A 206 24.59 17.10 13.15
N GLU A 207 25.62 16.29 12.88
CA GLU A 207 26.56 16.54 11.78
C GLU A 207 25.87 16.57 10.42
N ASP A 208 24.96 15.65 10.18
CA ASP A 208 24.18 15.60 8.94
C ASP A 208 23.26 16.81 8.81
N LEU A 209 22.56 17.20 9.87
CA LEU A 209 21.75 18.41 9.88
C LEU A 209 22.59 19.68 9.64
N LEU A 210 23.82 19.74 10.17
CA LEU A 210 24.74 20.85 9.87
C LEU A 210 25.16 20.89 8.40
N LYS A 211 25.38 19.73 7.75
CA LYS A 211 25.67 19.66 6.31
C LYS A 211 24.49 20.13 5.48
N GLU A 212 23.28 19.78 5.89
CA GLU A 212 22.04 20.22 5.24
C GLU A 212 21.84 21.73 5.41
N LEU A 213 21.96 22.26 6.62
CA LEU A 213 21.88 23.70 6.88
C LEU A 213 22.93 24.49 6.08
N GLN A 214 24.11 23.91 5.87
CA GLN A 214 25.12 24.47 4.98
C GLN A 214 24.69 24.43 3.50
N THR A 215 24.09 23.32 3.06
CA THR A 215 23.60 23.14 1.69
C THR A 215 22.47 24.10 1.37
N LEU A 216 21.58 24.34 2.34
CA LEU A 216 20.48 25.30 2.28
C LEU A 216 20.95 26.76 2.44
N GLY A 217 22.22 26.98 2.81
CA GLY A 217 22.83 28.31 2.89
C GLY A 217 22.56 29.07 4.19
N TYR A 218 22.02 28.45 5.23
CA TYR A 218 21.81 29.07 6.54
C TYR A 218 23.11 29.29 7.31
N LEU A 219 24.11 28.42 7.09
CA LEU A 219 25.39 28.49 7.76
C LEU A 219 26.53 27.99 6.85
N LYS A 220 27.75 28.10 7.34
CA LYS A 220 28.95 27.54 6.72
C LYS A 220 29.80 26.89 7.79
N VAL A 221 30.21 25.66 7.56
CA VAL A 221 31.14 24.91 8.39
C VAL A 221 32.43 24.67 7.61
N LYS A 222 33.58 24.99 8.20
CA LYS A 222 34.89 24.68 7.61
C LYS A 222 35.84 24.21 8.70
N GLY A 223 36.12 22.91 8.72
CA GLY A 223 36.83 22.29 9.84
C GLY A 223 36.03 22.47 11.13
N ASN A 224 36.68 22.99 12.18
CA ASN A 224 36.04 23.22 13.47
C ASN A 224 35.45 24.65 13.65
N ARG A 225 35.16 25.37 12.56
CA ARG A 225 34.60 26.73 12.62
C ARG A 225 33.26 26.82 11.91
N ILE A 226 32.34 27.56 12.52
CA ILE A 226 30.98 27.81 12.03
C ILE A 226 30.77 29.32 11.79
N TRP A 227 30.22 29.67 10.64
CA TRP A 227 29.70 30.99 10.29
C TRP A 227 28.20 30.86 10.02
N PHE A 228 27.39 31.84 10.41
CA PHE A 228 25.96 31.90 10.07
C PHE A 228 25.71 33.11 9.18
N TYR A 229 24.67 33.04 8.35
CA TYR A 229 24.27 34.10 7.43
C TYR A 229 23.01 34.83 7.91
#